data_AF-A0AAD7QQ99-F1
#
_entry.id   AF-A0AAD7QQ99-F1
#
_cell.length_a   1.000
_cell.length_b   1.000
_cell.length_c   1.000
_cell.angle_alpha   90.00
_cell.angle_beta   90.00
_cell.angle_gamma   90.00
#
_symmetry.space_group_name_H-M   'P 1'
#
loop_
_entity.id
_entity.type
_entity.pdbx_description
1 polymer ?
#
loop_
_entity_poly.entity_id
_entity_poly.type
_entity_poly.pdbx_seq_one_letter_code
_entity_poly.pdbx_strand_id
1 'polypeptide(L)'
;MTGDGVNDAPSLKAADIGVALGSGSDIAIEASDMVRLDKFDGIVEAVEYGRVVFDNLKKTVGYLLPAGSYAELWPVVTNVGLVFL
;
A
#
# COMPACT_ATOMS: atom_id res chain seq x y z
N MET A 1 -11.70 -3.48 8.47
CA MET A 1 -12.95 -4.08 9.02
C MET A 1 -13.02 -5.53 8.53
N THR A 2 -13.53 -6.46 9.33
CA THR A 2 -13.64 -7.88 8.95
C THR A 2 -15.10 -8.31 9.00
N GLY A 3 -15.57 -9.07 8.01
CA GLY A 3 -16.97 -9.53 7.95
C GLY A 3 -17.16 -10.76 7.08
N ASP A 4 -18.33 -11.37 7.18
CA ASP A 4 -18.73 -12.54 6.39
C ASP A 4 -20.18 -12.43 5.87
N GLY A 5 -21.00 -11.57 6.46
CA GLY A 5 -22.42 -11.44 6.13
C GLY A 5 -22.76 -10.30 5.18
N VAL A 6 -23.94 -10.38 4.56
CA VAL A 6 -24.50 -9.32 3.70
C VAL A 6 -24.66 -8.00 4.46
N ASN A 7 -24.96 -8.08 5.76
CA ASN A 7 -25.07 -6.94 6.66
C ASN A 7 -23.73 -6.23 6.88
N ASP A 8 -22.60 -6.91 6.64
CA ASP A 8 -21.27 -6.34 6.81
C ASP A 8 -20.83 -5.58 5.55
N ALA A 9 -21.43 -5.84 4.39
CA ALA A 9 -21.02 -5.26 3.11
C ALA A 9 -20.90 -3.71 3.11
N PRO A 10 -21.83 -2.93 3.69
CA PRO A 10 -21.66 -1.47 3.77
C PRO A 10 -20.44 -1.05 4.58
N SER A 11 -20.14 -1.78 5.66
CA SER A 11 -19.02 -1.49 6.55
C SER A 11 -17.69 -2.02 6.01
N LEU A 12 -17.70 -3.12 5.25
CA LEU A 12 -16.55 -3.61 4.48
C LEU A 12 -16.15 -2.58 3.42
N LYS A 13 -17.13 -2.04 2.69
CA LYS A 13 -16.90 -1.07 1.62
C LYS A 13 -16.45 0.30 2.12
N ALA A 14 -16.86 0.69 3.32
CA ALA A 14 -16.51 1.97 3.92
C ALA A 14 -15.16 1.96 4.65
N ALA A 15 -14.60 0.78 4.94
CA ALA A 15 -13.31 0.67 5.60
C ALA A 15 -12.16 0.98 4.65
N ASP A 16 -11.04 1.50 5.18
CA ASP A 16 -9.82 1.69 4.38
C ASP A 16 -9.27 0.37 3.82
N ILE A 17 -9.47 -0.71 4.59
CA ILE A 17 -9.28 -2.10 4.15
C ILE A 17 -10.41 -2.96 4.75
N GLY A 18 -11.29 -3.46 3.87
CA GLY A 18 -12.30 -4.48 4.17
C GLY A 18 -11.77 -5.89 3.92
N VAL A 19 -11.94 -6.80 4.87
CA VAL A 19 -11.50 -8.20 4.76
C VAL A 19 -12.69 -9.14 4.91
N ALA A 20 -13.06 -9.85 3.83
CA ALA A 20 -14.10 -10.87 3.88
C ALA A 20 -13.55 -12.27 4.16
N LEU A 21 -14.36 -13.13 4.75
CA LEU A 21 -14.08 -14.56 4.81
C LEU A 21 -14.38 -15.21 3.45
N GLY A 22 -13.49 -16.09 2.97
CA GLY A 22 -13.71 -16.85 1.74
C GLY A 22 -14.90 -17.82 1.80
N SER A 23 -15.36 -18.17 3.00
CA SER A 23 -16.61 -18.89 3.24
C SER A 23 -17.80 -17.98 3.55
N GLY A 24 -17.63 -16.66 3.47
CA GLY A 24 -18.68 -15.67 3.70
C GLY A 24 -19.64 -15.56 2.51
N SER A 25 -20.65 -14.71 2.66
CA SER A 25 -21.60 -14.40 1.59
C SER A 25 -20.92 -13.73 0.40
N ASP A 26 -21.40 -14.03 -0.80
CA ASP A 26 -20.87 -13.45 -2.05
C ASP A 26 -20.86 -11.91 -2.01
N ILE A 27 -21.89 -11.31 -1.42
CA ILE A 27 -22.01 -9.86 -1.27
C ILE A 27 -20.93 -9.30 -0.33
N ALA A 28 -20.59 -10.00 0.76
CA ALA A 28 -19.50 -9.58 1.64
C ALA A 28 -18.14 -9.69 0.94
N ILE A 29 -17.93 -10.77 0.18
CA ILE A 29 -16.70 -11.00 -0.59
C ILE A 29 -16.52 -9.90 -1.63
N GLU A 30 -17.56 -9.59 -2.41
CA GLU A 30 -17.53 -8.55 -3.44
C GLU A 30 -17.32 -7.13 -2.86
N ALA A 31 -17.83 -6.88 -1.66
CA ALA A 31 -17.68 -5.59 -0.99
C ALA A 31 -16.29 -5.39 -0.35
N SER A 32 -15.49 -6.45 -0.17
CA SER A 32 -14.19 -6.43 0.51
C SER A 32 -13.01 -6.15 -0.44
N ASP A 33 -11.92 -5.61 0.10
CA ASP A 33 -10.66 -5.39 -0.64
C ASP A 33 -9.75 -6.62 -0.60
N MET A 34 -9.94 -7.49 0.40
CA MET A 34 -9.17 -8.70 0.59
C MET A 34 -10.06 -9.86 1.03
N VAL A 35 -9.82 -11.04 0.47
CA VAL A 35 -10.53 -12.27 0.85
C VAL A 35 -9.58 -13.19 1.59
N ARG A 36 -9.97 -13.57 2.80
CA ARG A 36 -9.21 -14.50 3.65
C ARG A 36 -9.62 -15.94 3.33
N LEU A 37 -8.67 -16.72 2.82
CA LEU A 37 -8.88 -18.12 2.44
C LEU A 37 -8.52 -19.14 3.55
N ASP A 38 -7.77 -18.73 4.58
CA ASP A 38 -7.25 -19.62 5.65
C ASP A 38 -7.49 -19.03 7.07
N LYS A 39 -6.90 -19.58 8.13
CA LYS A 39 -7.09 -19.25 9.56
C LYS A 39 -7.02 -17.75 9.88
N PHE A 40 -7.69 -17.36 10.98
CA PHE A 40 -7.77 -15.99 11.48
C PHE A 40 -6.40 -15.36 11.79
N ASP A 41 -5.38 -16.17 12.06
CA ASP A 41 -4.03 -15.73 12.41
C ASP A 41 -3.32 -14.98 11.26
N GLY A 42 -3.77 -15.18 10.01
CA GLY A 42 -3.16 -14.55 8.83
C GLY A 42 -3.26 -13.02 8.79
N ILE A 43 -4.19 -12.41 9.55
CA ILE A 43 -4.29 -10.93 9.63
C ILE A 43 -3.08 -10.33 10.35
N VAL A 44 -2.58 -11.00 11.40
CA VAL A 44 -1.43 -10.51 12.16
C VAL A 44 -0.18 -10.52 11.28
N GLU A 45 0.02 -11.62 10.56
CA GLU A 45 1.12 -11.78 9.60
C GLU A 45 1.01 -10.77 8.44
N ALA A 46 -0.19 -10.55 7.90
CA ALA A 46 -0.41 -9.53 6.86
C ALA A 46 -0.06 -8.11 7.33
N VAL A 47 -0.38 -7.76 8.58
CA VAL A 47 -0.01 -6.46 9.17
C VAL A 47 1.50 -6.36 9.36
N GLU A 48 2.17 -7.43 9.78
CA GLU A 48 3.63 -7.48 9.90
C GLU A 48 4.30 -7.22 8.54
N TYR A 49 3.90 -7.95 7.50
CA TYR A 49 4.42 -7.73 6.15
C TYR A 49 4.10 -6.33 5.61
N GLY A 50 2.90 -5.81 5.85
CA GLY A 50 2.54 -4.45 5.45
C GLY A 50 3.49 -3.39 6.01
N ARG A 51 3.89 -3.52 7.28
CA ARG A 51 4.86 -2.63 7.92
C ARG A 51 6.26 -2.78 7.31
N VAL A 52 6.70 -4.01 7.07
CA VAL A 52 8.01 -4.29 6.44
C VAL A 52 8.09 -3.71 5.02
N VAL A 53 7.03 -3.86 4.23
CA VAL A 53 6.95 -3.31 2.87
C VAL A 53 7.01 -1.78 2.91
N PHE A 54 6.28 -1.14 3.83
CA PHE A 54 6.31 0.32 3.96
C PHE A 54 7.71 0.84 4.34
N ASP A 55 8.41 0.14 5.25
CA ASP A 55 9.78 0.48 5.61
C ASP A 55 10.75 0.33 4.43
N ASN A 56 10.58 -0.71 3.63
CA ASN A 56 11.38 -0.90 2.43
C ASN A 56 11.06 0.12 1.34
N LEU A 57 9.80 0.54 1.22
CA LEU A 57 9.41 1.62 0.30
C LEU A 57 10.11 2.92 0.66
N LYS A 58 10.17 3.29 1.96
CA LYS A 58 10.92 4.47 2.41
C LYS A 58 12.40 4.38 2.05
N LYS A 59 13.03 3.21 2.20
CA LYS A 59 14.44 3.00 1.80
C LYS A 59 14.62 3.16 0.29
N THR A 60 13.72 2.57 -0.50
CA THR A 60 13.76 2.69 -1.97
C THR A 60 13.59 4.13 -2.43
N VAL A 61 12.63 4.86 -1.87
CA VAL A 61 12.43 6.29 -2.16
C VAL A 61 13.65 7.11 -1.74
N GLY A 62 14.19 6.85 -0.55
CA GLY A 62 15.39 7.51 -0.05
C GLY A 62 16.64 7.23 -0.90
N TYR A 63 16.70 6.06 -1.54
CA TYR A 63 17.77 5.71 -2.48
C TYR A 63 17.58 6.36 -3.85
N LEU A 64 16.36 6.32 -4.40
CA LEU A 64 16.08 6.77 -5.76
C LEU A 64 16.01 8.30 -5.89
N LEU A 65 15.54 9.04 -4.90
CA LEU A 65 15.39 10.50 -5.01
C LEU A 65 16.74 11.24 -5.18
N PRO A 66 17.80 10.95 -4.38
CA PRO A 66 19.10 11.59 -4.58
C PRO A 66 19.80 11.09 -5.85
N ALA A 67 19.74 9.79 -6.12
CA ALA A 67 20.45 9.19 -7.25
C ALA A 67 19.81 9.53 -8.61
N GLY A 68 18.49 9.55 -8.70
CA GLY A 68 17.77 9.87 -9.93
C GLY A 68 17.59 11.37 -10.12
N SER A 69 16.84 12.02 -9.24
CA SER A 69 16.43 13.41 -9.48
C SER A 69 17.50 14.45 -9.14
N TYR A 70 18.22 14.28 -8.03
CA TYR A 70 19.17 15.30 -7.58
C TYR A 70 20.48 15.28 -8.39
N ALA A 71 21.03 14.09 -8.65
CA ALA A 71 22.24 13.93 -9.45
C ALA A 71 22.08 14.34 -10.93
N GLU A 72 20.89 14.19 -11.50
CA GLU A 72 20.60 14.62 -12.87
C GLU A 72 20.30 16.12 -12.98
N LEU A 73 19.63 16.71 -11.98
CA LEU A 73 19.24 18.12 -12.00
C LEU A 73 20.43 19.06 -11.74
N TRP A 74 21.36 18.69 -10.85
CA TRP A 74 22.48 19.54 -10.46
C TRP A 74 23.44 19.92 -11.62
N PRO A 75 23.84 18.98 -12.51
CA PRO A 75 24.63 19.31 -13.70
C PRO A 75 23.94 20.29 -14.65
N VAL A 76 22.62 20.16 -14.83
CA VAL A 76 21.86 21.06 -15.70
C VAL A 76 21.82 22.47 -15.10
N VAL A 77 21.51 22.58 -13.80
CA VAL A 77 21.44 23.88 -13.10
C VAL A 77 22.80 24.58 -13.10
N THR A 78 23.87 23.85 -12.80
CA THR A 78 25.24 24.42 -12.78
C THR A 78 25.69 24.85 -14.17
N ASN A 79 25.42 24.06 -15.21
CA ASN A 79 25.76 24.42 -16.59
C ASN A 79 25.03 25.70 -17.03
N VAL A 80 23.70 25.76 -16.86
CA VAL A 80 22.90 26.94 -17.21
C VAL A 80 23.37 28.16 -16.42
N GLY A 81 23.58 28.04 -15.11
CA GLY A 81 24.05 29.14 -14.27
C GLY A 81 25.42 29.69 -14.67
N LEU A 82 26.35 28.81 -15.07
CA LEU A 82 27.68 29.21 -15.54
C LEU A 82 27.67 29.85 -16.94
N VAL A 83 26.68 29.54 -17.79
CA VAL A 83 26.56 30.15 -19.13
C VAL A 83 26.05 31.60 -19.05
N PHE A 84 25.32 31.96 -18.00
CA PHE A 84 24.74 33.29 -17.81
C PHE A 84 25.54 34.21 -16.86
N LEU A 85 26.66 33.73 -16.30
CA LEU A 85 27.64 34.50 -15.52
C LEU A 85 28.88 34.80 -16.37
#